data_AF-A0A2T4D7U2-F1
#
_entry.id   AF-A0A2T4D7U2-F1
#
_cell.length_a   1.000
_cell.length_b   1.000
_cell.length_c   1.000
_cell.angle_alpha   90.00
_cell.angle_beta   90.00
_cell.angle_gamma   90.00
#
_symmetry.space_group_name_H-M   'P 1'
#
loop_
_entity.id
_entity.type
_entity.pdbx_description
1 polymer ?
#
loop_
_entity_poly.entity_id
_entity_poly.type
_entity_poly.pdbx_seq_one_letter_code
_entity_poly.pdbx_strand_id
1 'polypeptide(L)'
;ERYEEEVLQSSNTLRTTSIILAVVFIGLGLVGAFWLASSITKPVNYIKGLVVELGKGVLPDSSTRRFGNDEIGEMAEAVDKLVYGLKETSYFAENIGSGKYDSEYQPLSENDVLGNALIDMRGNLKRVAEEDKKRNWTTEGLAKFGDILRRNNDNISKLSDEIISNLVKYTNSNQGGLFIINSENDDD
;
A
#
# COMPACT_ATOMS: atom_id res chain seq x y z
N GLU A 1 43.57 50.18 -58.25
CA GLU A 1 42.17 50.65 -58.25
C GLU A 1 41.15 49.53 -58.51
N ARG A 2 40.69 49.21 -59.73
CA ARG A 2 39.63 48.18 -59.94
C ARG A 2 39.91 46.79 -59.35
N TYR A 3 41.15 46.30 -59.48
CA TYR A 3 41.56 44.99 -58.93
C TYR A 3 41.59 44.99 -57.40
N GLU A 4 41.99 46.11 -56.78
CA GLU A 4 42.01 46.23 -55.31
C GLU A 4 40.59 46.35 -54.76
N GLU A 5 39.69 47.05 -55.46
CA GLU A 5 38.27 47.11 -55.10
C GLU A 5 37.59 45.73 -55.18
N GLU A 6 37.86 44.94 -56.22
CA GLU A 6 37.33 43.57 -56.34
C GLU A 6 37.85 42.63 -55.24
N VAL A 7 39.14 42.71 -54.92
CA VAL A 7 39.75 41.92 -53.83
C VAL A 7 39.17 42.32 -52.47
N LEU A 8 38.98 43.62 -52.21
CA LEU A 8 38.39 44.12 -50.97
C LEU A 8 36.90 43.74 -50.86
N GLN A 9 36.14 43.79 -51.95
CA GLN A 9 34.74 43.35 -51.97
C GLN A 9 34.62 41.84 -51.70
N SER A 10 35.46 41.01 -52.34
CA SER A 10 35.50 39.57 -52.10
C SER A 10 35.88 39.22 -50.65
N SER A 11 36.84 39.93 -50.06
CA SER A 11 37.19 39.74 -48.65
C SER A 11 36.04 40.09 -47.70
N ASN A 12 35.27 41.15 -48.00
CA ASN A 12 34.16 41.58 -47.17
C ASN A 12 32.93 40.65 -47.27
N THR A 13 32.66 40.08 -48.44
CA THR A 13 31.60 39.07 -48.61
C THR A 13 31.94 37.79 -47.85
N LEU A 14 33.17 37.28 -47.96
CA LEU A 14 33.64 36.12 -47.19
C LEU A 14 33.52 36.35 -45.68
N ARG A 15 33.99 37.51 -45.17
CA ARG A 15 33.88 37.87 -43.75
C ARG A 15 32.44 37.88 -43.27
N THR A 16 31.54 38.49 -44.04
CA THR A 16 30.11 38.59 -43.67
C THR A 16 29.44 37.22 -43.67
N THR A 17 29.69 36.39 -44.68
CA THR A 17 29.16 35.02 -44.74
C THR A 17 29.68 34.17 -43.58
N SER A 18 30.98 34.25 -43.22
CA SER A 18 31.52 33.54 -42.07
C SER A 18 30.88 33.97 -40.74
N ILE A 19 30.62 35.27 -40.55
CA ILE A 19 29.92 35.77 -39.34
C ILE A 19 28.49 35.25 -39.28
N ILE A 20 27.75 35.29 -40.40
CA ILE A 20 26.38 34.77 -40.45
C ILE A 20 26.36 33.29 -40.10
N LEU A 21 27.27 32.49 -40.67
CA LEU A 21 27.37 31.06 -40.36
C LEU A 21 27.69 30.81 -38.88
N ALA A 22 28.60 31.58 -38.28
CA ALA A 22 28.90 31.48 -36.86
C ALA A 22 27.68 31.80 -35.98
N VAL A 23 26.93 32.87 -36.30
CA VAL A 23 25.71 33.24 -35.57
C VAL A 23 24.63 32.16 -35.70
N VAL A 24 24.43 31.61 -36.91
CA VAL A 24 23.48 30.52 -37.14
C VAL A 24 23.88 29.27 -36.35
N PHE A 25 25.17 28.93 -36.36
CA PHE A 25 25.68 27.77 -35.62
C PHE A 25 25.48 27.90 -34.11
N ILE A 26 25.76 29.09 -33.56
CA ILE A 26 25.49 29.40 -32.15
C ILE A 26 23.99 29.32 -31.87
N GLY A 27 23.15 29.87 -32.75
CA GLY A 27 21.69 29.80 -32.62
C GLY A 27 21.17 28.37 -32.58
N LEU A 28 21.62 27.51 -33.49
CA LEU A 28 21.28 26.08 -33.51
C LEU A 28 21.77 25.37 -32.25
N GLY A 29 22.97 25.70 -31.76
CA GLY A 29 23.50 25.18 -30.50
C GLY A 29 22.62 25.52 -29.31
N LEU A 30 22.15 26.77 -29.20
CA LEU A 30 21.25 27.21 -28.13
C LEU A 30 19.89 26.53 -28.20
N VAL A 31 19.31 26.40 -29.39
CA VAL A 31 18.04 25.69 -29.61
C VAL A 31 18.19 24.20 -29.25
N GLY A 32 19.27 23.56 -29.69
CA GLY A 32 19.57 22.17 -29.36
C GLY A 32 19.77 21.95 -27.87
N ALA A 33 20.50 22.85 -27.20
CA ALA A 33 20.69 22.80 -25.75
C ALA A 33 19.36 22.98 -24.99
N PHE A 34 18.52 23.91 -25.42
CA PHE A 34 17.18 24.10 -24.83
C PHE A 34 16.30 22.86 -25.01
N TRP A 35 16.34 22.25 -26.20
CA TRP A 35 15.59 21.03 -26.50
C TRP A 35 16.06 19.86 -25.63
N LEU A 36 17.36 19.56 -25.58
CA LEU A 36 17.96 18.50 -24.74
C LEU A 36 17.71 18.72 -23.24
N ALA A 37 17.77 19.98 -22.79
CA ALA A 37 17.46 20.31 -21.40
C ALA A 37 16.01 19.94 -21.05
N SER A 38 15.08 20.16 -21.99
CA SER A 38 13.66 19.88 -21.78
C SER A 38 13.28 18.42 -21.99
N SER A 39 13.84 17.74 -22.99
CA SER A 39 13.50 16.34 -23.32
C SER A 39 14.27 15.32 -22.50
N ILE A 40 15.49 15.63 -22.03
CA ILE A 40 16.35 14.65 -21.33
C ILE A 40 16.66 15.13 -19.91
N THR A 41 17.25 16.31 -19.78
CA THR A 41 17.87 16.71 -18.49
C THR A 41 16.82 16.88 -17.38
N LYS A 42 15.67 17.50 -17.67
CA LYS A 42 14.59 17.68 -16.69
C LYS A 42 13.96 16.35 -16.25
N PRO A 43 13.50 15.46 -17.15
CA PRO A 43 12.95 14.16 -16.74
C PRO A 43 13.95 13.28 -15.97
N VAL A 44 15.21 13.20 -16.41
CA VAL A 44 16.24 12.39 -15.73
C VAL A 44 16.48 12.90 -14.31
N ASN A 45 16.51 14.22 -14.10
CA ASN A 45 16.63 14.77 -12.75
C ASN A 45 15.38 14.53 -11.89
N TYR A 46 14.19 14.49 -12.49
CA TYR A 46 12.96 14.10 -11.79
C TYR A 46 13.02 12.65 -11.32
N ILE A 47 13.34 11.71 -12.22
CA ILE A 47 13.50 10.29 -11.89
C ILE A 47 14.55 10.11 -10.80
N LYS A 48 15.70 10.77 -10.93
CA LYS A 48 16.76 10.75 -9.90
C LYS A 48 16.21 11.19 -8.53
N GLY A 49 15.41 12.24 -8.48
CA GLY A 49 14.78 12.71 -7.25
C GLY A 49 13.92 11.62 -6.61
N LEU A 50 12.99 11.04 -7.39
CA LEU A 50 12.12 9.96 -6.93
C LEU A 50 12.92 8.76 -6.42
N VAL A 51 13.90 8.29 -7.19
CA VAL A 51 14.72 7.12 -6.81
C VAL A 51 15.53 7.38 -5.54
N VAL A 52 16.05 8.60 -5.35
CA VAL A 52 16.77 8.98 -4.12
C VAL A 52 15.83 9.00 -2.90
N GLU A 53 14.59 9.42 -3.06
CA GLU A 53 13.59 9.39 -2.00
C GLU A 53 13.13 7.96 -1.70
N LEU A 54 12.85 7.17 -2.73
CA LEU A 54 12.54 5.74 -2.62
C LEU A 54 13.65 4.97 -1.89
N GLY A 55 14.92 5.27 -2.19
CA GLY A 55 16.08 4.68 -1.50
C GLY A 55 16.15 5.02 -0.01
N LYS A 56 15.43 6.05 0.45
CA LYS A 56 15.28 6.41 1.88
C LYS A 56 13.98 5.89 2.48
N GLY A 57 13.17 5.12 1.73
CA GLY A 57 11.85 4.67 2.14
C GLY A 57 10.79 5.76 2.14
N VAL A 58 11.04 6.90 1.49
CA VAL A 58 10.07 7.98 1.34
C VAL A 58 9.30 7.77 0.05
N LEU A 59 7.97 7.71 0.13
CA LEU A 59 7.07 7.58 -1.00
C LEU A 59 6.45 8.96 -1.31
N PRO A 60 7.12 9.80 -2.14
CA PRO A 60 6.61 11.12 -2.47
C PRO A 60 5.31 11.01 -3.26
N ASP A 61 4.48 12.05 -3.19
CA ASP A 61 3.36 12.17 -4.11
C ASP A 61 3.89 12.38 -5.52
N SER A 62 3.66 11.40 -6.39
CA SER A 62 3.99 11.50 -7.81
C SER A 62 3.12 12.59 -8.42
N SER A 63 3.71 13.75 -8.72
CA SER A 63 3.07 14.72 -9.60
C SER A 63 2.84 14.03 -10.94
N THR A 64 1.63 14.08 -11.50
CA THR A 64 1.26 13.55 -12.83
C THR A 64 1.93 14.32 -13.97
N ARG A 65 3.25 14.51 -13.88
CA ARG A 65 4.07 15.19 -14.85
C ARG A 65 4.22 14.28 -16.04
N ARG A 66 3.52 14.64 -17.11
CA ARG A 66 3.69 14.00 -18.41
C ARG A 66 4.98 14.49 -19.03
N PHE A 67 5.93 13.58 -19.20
CA PHE A 67 7.12 13.79 -20.02
C PHE A 67 6.83 13.40 -21.47
N GLY A 68 7.81 13.57 -22.37
CA GLY A 68 7.65 13.23 -23.78
C GLY A 68 7.30 11.76 -23.99
N ASN A 69 6.80 11.40 -25.17
CA ASN A 69 6.54 10.00 -25.55
C ASN A 69 7.81 9.30 -26.07
N ASP A 70 8.93 9.53 -25.41
CA ASP A 70 10.23 8.92 -25.69
C ASP A 70 10.61 7.93 -24.58
N GLU A 71 11.75 7.26 -24.73
CA GLU A 71 12.23 6.26 -23.79
C GLU A 71 12.42 6.85 -22.38
N ILE A 72 12.77 8.14 -22.28
CA ILE A 72 12.97 8.82 -20.99
C ILE A 72 11.62 9.06 -20.32
N GLY A 73 10.58 9.42 -21.08
CA GLY A 73 9.23 9.52 -20.58
C GLY A 73 8.65 8.18 -20.11
N GLU A 74 8.87 7.10 -20.87
CA GLU A 74 8.46 5.75 -20.47
C GLU A 74 9.12 5.33 -19.15
N MET A 75 10.42 5.64 -18.97
CA MET A 75 11.11 5.42 -17.70
C MET A 75 10.49 6.20 -16.55
N ALA A 76 10.13 7.47 -16.77
CA ALA A 76 9.49 8.29 -15.74
C ALA A 76 8.12 7.71 -15.33
N GLU A 77 7.32 7.29 -16.30
CA GLU A 77 6.03 6.64 -16.04
C GLU A 77 6.20 5.30 -15.29
N ALA A 78 7.21 4.50 -15.63
CA ALA A 78 7.52 3.27 -14.92
C ALA A 78 7.90 3.52 -13.46
N VAL A 79 8.70 4.57 -13.18
CA VAL A 79 9.04 4.95 -11.80
C VAL A 79 7.81 5.47 -11.05
N ASP A 80 6.96 6.29 -11.68
CA ASP A 80 5.71 6.75 -11.05
C ASP A 80 4.78 5.58 -10.69
N LYS A 81 4.63 4.58 -11.59
CA LYS A 81 3.87 3.34 -11.29
C LYS A 81 4.48 2.55 -10.14
N LEU A 82 5.81 2.49 -10.05
CA LEU A 82 6.50 1.86 -8.92
C LEU A 82 6.21 2.59 -7.60
N VAL A 83 6.32 3.92 -7.58
CA VAL A 83 5.99 4.74 -6.40
C VAL A 83 4.55 4.50 -5.96
N TYR A 84 3.61 4.51 -6.91
CA TYR A 84 2.20 4.26 -6.65
C TYR A 84 1.97 2.86 -6.06
N GLY A 85 2.55 1.83 -6.68
CA GLY A 85 2.43 0.45 -6.20
C GLY A 85 2.97 0.28 -4.79
N LEU A 86 4.15 0.82 -4.49
CA LEU A 86 4.72 0.81 -3.14
C LEU A 86 3.85 1.54 -2.11
N LYS A 87 3.16 2.61 -2.52
CA LYS A 87 2.25 3.37 -1.65
C LYS A 87 1.02 2.55 -1.27
N GLU A 88 0.41 1.88 -2.24
CA GLU A 88 -0.70 0.94 -2.00
C GLU A 88 -0.26 -0.22 -1.09
N THR A 89 0.91 -0.81 -1.35
CA THR A 89 1.48 -1.86 -0.49
C THR A 89 1.74 -1.37 0.94
N SER A 90 2.26 -0.14 1.10
CA SER A 90 2.50 0.47 2.41
C SER A 90 1.19 0.71 3.17
N TYR A 91 0.16 1.20 2.49
CA TYR A 91 -1.17 1.40 3.09
C TYR A 91 -1.81 0.08 3.52
N PHE A 92 -1.65 -0.97 2.72
CA PHE A 92 -2.11 -2.30 3.09
C PHE A 92 -1.39 -2.83 4.35
N ALA A 93 -0.06 -2.68 4.43
CA ALA A 93 0.70 -3.04 5.61
C ALA A 93 0.26 -2.26 6.87
N GLU A 94 -0.05 -0.97 6.74
CA GLU A 94 -0.59 -0.15 7.84
C GLU A 94 -1.96 -0.65 8.32
N ASN A 95 -2.86 -1.03 7.40
CA ASN A 95 -4.14 -1.62 7.75
C ASN A 95 -3.99 -2.94 8.52
N ILE A 96 -3.07 -3.82 8.07
CA ILE A 96 -2.75 -5.05 8.80
C ILE A 96 -2.23 -4.73 10.20
N GLY A 97 -1.29 -3.79 10.33
CA GLY A 97 -0.73 -3.37 11.62
C GLY A 97 -1.76 -2.74 12.55
N SER A 98 -2.82 -2.14 11.99
CA SER A 98 -3.95 -1.57 12.73
C SER A 98 -5.05 -2.59 13.06
N GLY A 99 -4.84 -3.88 12.77
CA GLY A 99 -5.81 -4.95 13.03
C GLY A 99 -6.99 -5.00 12.06
N LYS A 100 -6.94 -4.26 10.94
CA LYS A 100 -7.99 -4.22 9.92
C LYS A 100 -7.79 -5.36 8.91
N TYR A 101 -7.98 -6.60 9.35
CA TYR A 101 -7.69 -7.77 8.53
C TYR A 101 -8.68 -8.05 7.38
N ASP A 102 -9.77 -7.29 7.31
CA ASP A 102 -10.76 -7.38 6.23
C ASP A 102 -10.49 -6.41 5.08
N SER A 103 -9.37 -5.67 5.10
CA SER A 103 -9.01 -4.78 4.00
C SER A 103 -8.66 -5.56 2.73
N GLU A 104 -9.26 -5.16 1.61
CA GLU A 104 -8.94 -5.67 0.28
C GLU A 104 -7.61 -5.11 -0.22
N TYR A 105 -6.82 -5.95 -0.89
CA TYR A 105 -5.58 -5.58 -1.55
C TYR A 105 -5.34 -6.51 -2.72
N GLN A 106 -5.00 -5.94 -3.87
CA GLN A 106 -4.67 -6.68 -5.09
C GLN A 106 -3.16 -6.54 -5.33
N PRO A 107 -2.42 -7.66 -5.44
CA PRO A 107 -1.00 -7.63 -5.79
C PRO A 107 -0.77 -6.94 -7.14
N LEU A 108 0.37 -6.25 -7.28
CA LEU A 108 0.70 -5.48 -8.50
C LEU A 108 0.83 -6.36 -9.74
N SER A 109 1.17 -7.64 -9.53
CA SER A 109 1.18 -8.69 -10.54
C SER A 109 1.08 -10.05 -9.85
N GLU A 110 0.87 -11.12 -10.61
CA GLU A 110 0.94 -12.49 -10.08
C GLU A 110 2.30 -12.80 -9.41
N ASN A 111 3.37 -12.12 -9.84
CA ASN A 111 4.73 -12.29 -9.33
C ASN A 111 5.11 -11.25 -8.26
N ASP A 112 4.16 -10.49 -7.72
CA ASP A 112 4.42 -9.53 -6.65
C ASP A 112 4.71 -10.27 -5.32
N VAL A 113 6.00 -10.55 -5.11
CA VAL A 113 6.48 -11.30 -3.94
C VAL A 113 6.10 -10.59 -2.63
N LEU A 114 6.22 -9.27 -2.56
CA LEU A 114 5.94 -8.51 -1.35
C LEU A 114 4.44 -8.46 -1.06
N GLY A 115 3.64 -8.14 -2.08
CA GLY A 115 2.18 -8.09 -1.97
C GLY A 115 1.58 -9.43 -1.54
N ASN A 116 2.03 -10.53 -2.15
CA ASN A 116 1.59 -11.87 -1.78
C ASN A 116 2.00 -12.25 -0.35
N ALA A 117 3.24 -11.95 0.05
CA ALA A 117 3.69 -12.20 1.42
C ALA A 117 2.87 -11.43 2.48
N LEU A 118 2.48 -10.19 2.18
CA LEU A 118 1.62 -9.39 3.06
C LEU A 118 0.19 -9.94 3.14
N ILE A 119 -0.35 -10.47 2.04
CA ILE A 119 -1.64 -11.16 2.02
C ILE A 119 -1.63 -12.37 2.95
N ASP A 120 -0.58 -13.20 2.86
CA ASP A 120 -0.39 -14.37 3.72
C ASP A 120 -0.23 -13.97 5.19
N MET A 121 0.54 -12.90 5.45
CA MET A 121 0.70 -12.35 6.80
C MET A 121 -0.64 -11.89 7.39
N ARG A 122 -1.44 -11.14 6.63
CA ARG A 122 -2.80 -10.74 7.03
C ARG A 122 -3.66 -11.94 7.38
N GLY A 123 -3.66 -12.98 6.53
CA GLY A 123 -4.45 -14.20 6.76
C GLY A 123 -4.06 -14.91 8.06
N ASN A 124 -2.76 -15.02 8.32
CA ASN A 124 -2.25 -15.60 9.57
C ASN A 124 -2.63 -14.77 10.79
N LEU A 125 -2.46 -13.45 10.74
CA LEU A 125 -2.82 -12.56 11.85
C LEU A 125 -4.33 -12.56 12.12
N LYS A 126 -5.16 -12.59 11.07
CA LYS A 126 -6.62 -12.75 11.20
C LYS A 126 -6.98 -14.02 11.96
N ARG A 127 -6.39 -15.15 11.55
CA ARG A 127 -6.63 -16.44 12.21
C ARG A 127 -6.21 -16.42 13.68
N VAL A 128 -5.04 -15.86 14.00
CA VAL A 128 -4.58 -15.72 15.39
C VAL A 128 -5.56 -14.86 16.20
N ALA A 129 -6.01 -13.73 15.66
CA ALA A 129 -6.97 -12.87 16.33
C ALA A 129 -8.33 -13.56 16.56
N GLU A 130 -8.80 -14.37 15.61
CA GLU A 130 -10.02 -15.16 15.75
C GLU A 130 -9.89 -16.28 16.80
N GLU A 131 -8.75 -16.98 16.82
CA GLU A 131 -8.42 -18.00 17.82
C GLU A 131 -8.37 -17.39 19.23
N ASP A 132 -7.72 -16.23 19.38
CA ASP A 132 -7.65 -15.50 20.65
C ASP A 132 -9.02 -15.03 21.12
N LYS A 133 -9.85 -14.50 20.20
CA LYS A 133 -11.24 -14.12 20.51
C LYS A 133 -12.04 -15.32 21.03
N LYS A 134 -11.92 -16.48 20.37
CA LYS A 134 -12.58 -17.72 20.79
C LYS A 134 -12.09 -18.17 22.16
N ARG A 135 -10.77 -18.15 22.39
CA ARG A 135 -10.15 -18.54 23.66
C ARG A 135 -10.59 -17.62 24.81
N ASN A 136 -10.62 -16.31 24.58
CA ASN A 136 -11.10 -15.33 25.55
C ASN A 136 -12.57 -15.58 25.90
N TRP A 137 -13.43 -15.76 24.88
CA TRP A 137 -14.84 -16.11 25.09
C TRP A 137 -15.01 -17.43 25.86
N THR A 138 -14.21 -18.47 25.59
CA THR A 138 -14.27 -19.72 26.36
C THR A 138 -13.83 -19.53 27.81
N THR A 139 -12.76 -18.76 28.04
CA THR A 139 -12.20 -18.51 29.38
C THR A 139 -13.16 -17.70 30.24
N GLU A 140 -13.75 -16.63 29.68
CA GLU A 140 -14.78 -15.83 30.34
C GLU A 140 -16.02 -16.66 30.68
N GLY A 141 -16.48 -17.48 29.72
CA GLY A 141 -17.57 -18.41 29.94
C GLY A 141 -17.29 -19.37 31.09
N LEU A 142 -16.13 -20.05 31.06
CA LEU A 142 -15.75 -21.01 32.10
C LEU A 142 -15.67 -20.35 33.48
N ALA A 143 -15.08 -19.16 33.59
CA ALA A 143 -15.02 -18.41 34.85
C ALA A 143 -16.43 -18.07 35.35
N LYS A 144 -17.29 -17.55 34.49
CA LYS A 144 -18.67 -17.19 34.82
C LYS A 144 -19.48 -18.40 35.30
N PHE A 145 -19.44 -19.52 34.60
CA PHE A 145 -20.17 -20.72 34.98
C PHE A 145 -19.55 -21.42 36.19
N GLY A 146 -18.24 -21.36 36.38
CA GLY A 146 -17.57 -21.80 37.60
C GLY A 146 -18.05 -21.04 38.83
N ASP A 147 -18.21 -19.73 38.74
CA ASP A 147 -18.76 -18.90 39.82
C ASP A 147 -20.23 -19.21 40.12
N ILE A 148 -21.06 -19.42 39.09
CA ILE A 148 -22.47 -19.81 39.25
C ILE A 148 -22.57 -21.15 39.99
N LEU A 149 -21.79 -22.15 39.56
CA LEU A 149 -21.72 -23.47 40.19
C LEU A 149 -21.30 -23.36 41.66
N ARG A 150 -20.32 -22.49 41.99
CA ARG A 150 -19.83 -22.33 43.36
C ARG A 150 -20.83 -21.63 44.30
N ARG A 151 -21.64 -20.70 43.80
CA ARG A 151 -22.56 -19.89 44.63
C ARG A 151 -23.88 -20.57 44.94
N ASN A 152 -24.32 -21.51 44.10
CA ASN A 152 -25.64 -22.12 44.21
C ASN A 152 -25.58 -23.65 44.33
N ASN A 153 -24.44 -24.23 44.75
CA ASN A 153 -24.28 -25.68 44.87
C ASN A 153 -25.27 -26.34 45.86
N ASP A 154 -25.80 -25.59 46.81
CA ASP A 154 -26.70 -26.09 47.86
C ASP A 154 -28.17 -26.20 47.42
N ASN A 155 -28.54 -25.66 46.25
CA ASN A 155 -29.91 -25.70 45.75
C ASN A 155 -29.94 -25.97 44.24
N ILE A 156 -30.23 -27.22 43.88
CA ILE A 156 -30.21 -27.69 42.49
C ILE A 156 -31.23 -26.97 41.60
N SER A 157 -32.41 -26.60 42.14
CA SER A 157 -33.44 -25.88 41.37
C SER A 157 -32.95 -24.48 41.02
N LYS A 158 -32.43 -23.75 42.02
CA LYS A 158 -31.91 -22.39 41.81
C LYS A 158 -30.68 -22.39 40.91
N LEU A 159 -29.78 -23.36 41.09
CA LEU A 159 -28.62 -23.54 40.21
C LEU A 159 -29.04 -23.78 38.77
N SER A 160 -30.04 -24.64 38.55
CA SER A 160 -30.58 -24.98 37.23
C SER A 160 -31.14 -23.75 36.52
N ASP A 161 -31.96 -22.96 37.22
CA ASP A 161 -32.52 -21.71 36.71
C ASP A 161 -31.42 -20.70 36.36
N GLU A 162 -30.42 -20.53 37.23
CA GLU A 162 -29.31 -19.61 36.99
C GLU A 162 -28.41 -20.06 35.84
N ILE A 163 -28.10 -21.36 35.74
CA ILE A 163 -27.29 -21.91 34.65
C ILE A 163 -27.99 -21.69 33.32
N ILE A 164 -29.25 -22.12 33.17
CA ILE A 164 -29.96 -21.99 31.89
C ILE A 164 -30.18 -20.53 31.53
N SER A 165 -30.60 -19.68 32.47
CA SER A 165 -30.79 -18.26 32.19
C SER A 165 -29.51 -17.58 31.72
N ASN A 166 -28.37 -17.88 32.35
CA ASN A 166 -27.09 -17.32 31.93
C ASN A 166 -26.55 -17.94 30.65
N LEU A 167 -26.74 -19.24 30.42
CA LEU A 167 -26.31 -19.93 29.20
C LEU A 167 -27.01 -19.35 27.99
N VAL A 168 -28.34 -19.27 28.02
CA VAL A 168 -29.14 -18.69 26.93
C VAL A 168 -28.68 -17.27 26.60
N LYS A 169 -28.44 -16.44 27.62
CA LYS A 169 -27.94 -15.06 27.43
C LYS A 169 -26.50 -15.03 26.88
N TYR A 170 -25.63 -15.91 27.37
CA TYR A 170 -24.21 -15.91 27.03
C TYR A 170 -23.94 -16.40 25.61
N THR A 171 -24.69 -17.41 25.15
CA THR A 171 -24.63 -17.92 23.77
C THR A 171 -25.52 -17.13 22.82
N ASN A 172 -26.24 -16.12 23.33
CA ASN A 172 -27.26 -15.37 22.59
C ASN A 172 -28.29 -16.31 21.91
N SER A 173 -28.65 -17.39 22.60
CA SER A 173 -29.64 -18.35 22.13
C SER A 173 -31.06 -17.85 22.40
N ASN A 174 -32.03 -18.30 21.61
CA ASN A 174 -33.43 -17.88 21.76
C ASN A 174 -34.12 -18.56 22.96
N GLN A 175 -33.88 -19.86 23.16
CA GLN A 175 -34.50 -20.68 24.21
C GLN A 175 -33.53 -21.77 24.69
N GLY A 176 -33.75 -22.30 25.89
CA GLY A 176 -32.98 -23.41 26.46
C GLY A 176 -33.82 -24.18 27.48
N GLY A 177 -33.48 -25.45 27.70
CA GLY A 177 -34.11 -26.32 28.69
C GLY A 177 -33.07 -27.21 29.36
N LEU A 178 -33.29 -27.53 30.64
CA LEU A 178 -32.44 -28.43 31.42
C LEU A 178 -33.30 -29.55 31.99
N PHE A 179 -32.84 -30.78 31.84
CA PHE A 179 -33.49 -31.96 32.39
C PHE A 179 -32.60 -32.52 33.49
N ILE A 180 -33.19 -32.74 34.67
CA ILE A 180 -32.54 -33.39 35.80
C ILE A 180 -33.05 -34.84 35.84
N ILE A 181 -32.13 -35.80 35.75
CA ILE A 181 -32.47 -37.22 35.88
C ILE A 181 -32.48 -37.54 37.37
N ASN A 182 -33.63 -37.96 37.89
CA ASN A 182 -33.72 -38.51 39.23
C ASN A 182 -33.54 -40.03 39.14
N SER A 183 -32.61 -40.59 39.92
CA SER A 183 -32.28 -42.03 39.91
C SER A 183 -32.76 -42.74 41.18
N GLU A 184 -33.82 -42.22 41.81
CA GLU A 184 -34.58 -43.03 42.76
C GLU A 184 -35.20 -44.18 41.97
N ASN A 185 -34.75 -45.40 42.29
CA ASN A 185 -35.46 -46.62 41.91
C ASN A 185 -36.91 -46.47 42.38
N ASP A 186 -37.86 -46.62 41.46
CA ASP A 186 -39.22 -47.03 41.79
C ASP A 186 -39.16 -48.48 42.33
N ASP A 187 -38.68 -48.65 43.56
CA ASP A 187 -38.94 -49.81 44.41
C ASP A 187 -39.75 -49.32 45.63
N ASP A 188 -41.03 -49.04 45.39
CA ASP A 188 -42.20 -49.47 46.19
C ASP A 188 -43.52 -48.96 45.57
#